data_AF-A0A1U7CZJ5-F1
#
_entry.id   AF-A0A1U7CZJ5-F1
#
_cell.length_a   1.000
_cell.length_b   1.000
_cell.length_c   1.000
_cell.angle_alpha   90.00
_cell.angle_beta   90.00
_cell.angle_gamma   90.00
#
_symmetry.space_group_name_H-M   'P 1'
#
loop_
_entity.id
_entity.type
_entity.pdbx_description
1 polymer ?
#
loop_
_entity_poly.entity_id
_entity_poly.type
_entity_poly.pdbx_seq_one_letter_code
_entity_poly.pdbx_strand_id
1 'polypeptide(L)'
;MTPLEQLFRLEIEFHRRLRVEAPGTGDASSLHTSYALQAGYEPLLAATGRMTGPELKALKDRMLMAGDARDVMAASDSLHHLLGVSPLDSR
;
A
#
# COMPACT_ATOMS: atom_id res chain seq x y z
N MET A 1 -4.68 13.28 8.38
CA MET A 1 -4.30 12.12 7.55
C MET A 1 -4.01 10.98 8.51
N THR A 2 -4.66 9.83 8.35
CA THR A 2 -4.48 8.69 9.27
C THR A 2 -3.17 7.94 8.96
N PRO A 3 -2.60 7.17 9.90
CA PRO A 3 -1.42 6.33 9.63
C PRO A 3 -1.64 5.37 8.46
N LEU A 4 -2.84 4.78 8.34
CA LEU A 4 -3.21 3.95 7.21
C LEU A 4 -3.22 4.73 5.89
N GLU A 5 -3.75 5.95 5.88
CA GLU A 5 -3.76 6.80 4.68
C GLU A 5 -2.33 7.18 4.25
N GLN A 6 -1.44 7.42 5.22
CA GLN A 6 -0.02 7.64 4.94
C GLN A 6 0.62 6.39 4.32
N LEU A 7 0.41 5.22 4.93
CA LEU A 7 0.94 3.95 4.42
C LEU A 7 0.44 3.68 3.00
N PHE A 8 -0.84 3.94 2.72
CA PHE A 8 -1.41 3.79 1.38
C PHE A 8 -0.76 4.71 0.36
N ARG A 9 -0.52 5.98 0.71
CA ARG A 9 0.15 6.91 -0.21
C ARG A 9 1.60 6.52 -0.49
N LEU A 10 2.31 6.00 0.50
CA LEU A 10 3.67 5.48 0.32
C LEU A 10 3.67 4.27 -0.62
N GLU A 11 2.71 3.36 -0.50
CA GLU A 11 2.56 2.24 -1.44
C GLU A 11 2.28 2.72 -2.87
N ILE A 12 1.36 3.68 -3.05
CA ILE A 12 1.11 4.27 -4.38
C ILE A 12 2.40 4.86 -4.94
N GLU A 13 3.16 5.60 -4.14
CA GLU A 13 4.41 6.19 -4.56
C GLU A 13 5.45 5.13 -4.95
N PHE A 14 5.59 4.07 -4.15
CA PHE A 14 6.46 2.94 -4.44
C PHE A 14 6.12 2.33 -5.80
N HIS A 15 4.85 1.97 -6.04
CA HIS A 15 4.44 1.34 -7.29
C HIS A 15 4.60 2.27 -8.49
N ARG A 16 4.35 3.56 -8.31
CA ARG A 16 4.62 4.58 -9.35
C ARG A 16 6.12 4.63 -9.68
N ARG A 17 7.00 4.66 -8.68
CA ARG A 17 8.46 4.69 -8.88
C ARG A 17 8.96 3.39 -9.51
N LEU A 18 8.52 2.24 -9.00
CA LEU A 18 8.87 0.92 -9.53
C LEU A 18 8.52 0.82 -11.03
N ARG A 19 7.34 1.30 -11.42
CA ARG A 19 6.89 1.32 -12.81
C ARG A 19 7.74 2.22 -13.71
N VAL A 20 8.18 3.36 -13.21
CA VAL A 20 8.92 4.37 -13.99
C VAL A 20 10.41 4.06 -14.04
N GLU A 21 11.00 3.67 -12.92
CA GLU A 21 12.45 3.59 -12.72
C GLU A 21 12.98 2.16 -12.90
N ALA A 22 12.14 1.14 -12.73
CA ALA A 22 12.58 -0.25 -12.72
C ALA A 22 11.54 -1.21 -13.37
N PRO A 23 11.04 -0.91 -14.60
CA PRO A 23 10.00 -1.72 -15.23
C PRO A 23 10.46 -3.16 -15.47
N GLY A 24 9.66 -4.13 -15.01
CA GLY A 24 9.93 -5.56 -15.19
C GLY A 24 10.99 -6.16 -14.27
N THR A 25 11.40 -5.43 -13.22
CA THR A 25 12.38 -5.93 -12.24
C THR A 25 11.80 -7.08 -11.43
N GLY A 26 12.44 -8.24 -11.49
CA GLY A 26 12.02 -9.46 -10.77
C GLY A 26 12.20 -9.39 -9.25
N ASP A 27 12.87 -8.35 -8.74
CA ASP A 27 13.19 -8.17 -7.32
C ASP A 27 12.38 -7.06 -6.64
N ALA A 28 11.12 -6.88 -7.07
CA ALA A 28 10.22 -5.87 -6.52
C ALA A 28 10.07 -5.98 -4.99
N SER A 29 10.17 -7.18 -4.42
CA SER A 29 10.08 -7.41 -2.97
C SER A 29 11.27 -6.86 -2.19
N SER A 30 12.51 -6.99 -2.70
CA SER A 30 13.69 -6.43 -2.02
C SER A 30 13.73 -4.90 -2.14
N LEU A 31 13.27 -4.36 -3.28
CA LEU A 31 13.07 -2.91 -3.45
C LEU A 31 12.00 -2.38 -2.51
N HIS A 32 10.89 -3.09 -2.35
CA HIS A 32 9.82 -2.74 -1.43
C HIS A 32 10.31 -2.71 0.02
N THR A 33 11.04 -3.75 0.44
CA THR A 33 11.61 -3.82 1.79
C THR A 33 12.55 -2.64 2.05
N SER A 34 13.42 -2.34 1.11
CA SER A 34 14.35 -1.20 1.21
C SER A 34 13.60 0.13 1.29
N TYR A 35 12.57 0.31 0.46
CA TYR A 35 11.71 1.49 0.48
C TYR A 35 10.96 1.63 1.81
N ALA A 36 10.37 0.54 2.31
CA ALA A 36 9.60 0.53 3.56
C ALA A 36 10.46 0.96 4.76
N LEU A 37 11.70 0.48 4.83
CA LEU A 37 12.66 0.87 5.87
C LEU A 37 13.02 2.36 5.79
N GLN A 38 13.22 2.89 4.57
CA GLN A 38 13.57 4.29 4.35
C GLN A 38 12.40 5.26 4.55
N ALA A 39 11.19 4.84 4.15
CA ALA A 39 9.99 5.66 4.19
C ALA A 39 9.30 5.68 5.56
N GLY A 40 9.79 4.90 6.53
CA GLY A 40 9.29 4.89 7.90
C GLY A 40 7.98 4.09 8.05
N TYR A 41 7.92 2.89 7.45
CA TYR A 41 6.73 2.04 7.57
C TYR A 41 6.49 1.55 9.00
N GLU A 42 7.54 1.19 9.74
CA GLU A 42 7.40 0.64 11.10
C GLU A 42 6.53 1.48 12.04
N PRO A 43 6.78 2.79 12.23
CA PRO A 43 5.93 3.61 13.10
C PRO A 43 4.49 3.72 12.58
N LEU A 44 4.28 3.70 11.26
CA LEU A 44 2.95 3.74 10.67
C LEU A 44 2.20 2.44 10.89
N LEU A 45 2.87 1.29 10.74
CA LEU A 45 2.30 -0.03 11.01
C LEU A 45 1.93 -0.17 12.49
N ALA A 46 2.80 0.26 13.40
CA ALA A 46 2.51 0.27 14.83
C ALA A 46 1.30 1.15 15.19
N ALA A 47 1.16 2.31 14.53
CA ALA A 47 0.07 3.25 14.78
C ALA A 47 -1.25 2.89 14.08
N THR A 48 -1.23 2.06 13.05
CA THR A 48 -2.42 1.68 12.26
C THR A 48 -3.32 0.70 13.02
N GLY A 49 -2.76 -0.10 13.95
CA GLY A 49 -3.53 -1.05 14.75
C GLY A 49 -4.16 -2.18 13.91
N ARG A 50 -5.20 -2.85 14.43
CA ARG A 50 -5.97 -3.83 13.65
C ARG A 50 -6.86 -3.11 12.65
N MET A 51 -6.69 -3.43 11.38
CA MET A 51 -7.55 -2.94 10.29
C MET A 51 -8.40 -4.05 9.71
N THR A 52 -9.58 -3.67 9.24
CA THR A 52 -10.54 -4.56 8.59
C THR A 52 -10.54 -4.36 7.07
N GLY A 53 -10.92 -5.41 6.32
CA GLY A 53 -11.07 -5.34 4.86
C GLY A 53 -11.97 -4.19 4.38
N PRO A 54 -13.13 -3.94 5.00
CA PRO A 54 -13.99 -2.80 4.65
C PRO A 54 -13.32 -1.43 4.77
N GLU A 55 -12.48 -1.21 5.80
CA GLU A 55 -11.77 0.07 5.97
C GLU A 55 -10.75 0.28 4.86
N LEU A 56 -10.01 -0.77 4.51
CA LEU A 56 -9.04 -0.73 3.41
C LEU A 56 -9.73 -0.52 2.05
N LYS A 57 -10.90 -1.16 1.84
CA LYS A 57 -11.72 -0.94 0.64
C LYS A 57 -12.21 0.49 0.53
N ALA A 58 -12.76 1.06 1.60
CA ALA A 58 -13.23 2.44 1.60
C ALA A 58 -12.10 3.45 1.33
N LEU A 59 -10.89 3.16 1.82
CA LEU A 59 -9.71 3.96 1.52
C LEU A 59 -9.28 3.84 0.06
N LYS A 60 -9.25 2.61 -0.48
CA LYS A 60 -8.95 2.37 -1.90
C LYS A 60 -9.91 3.13 -2.82
N ASP A 61 -11.21 3.05 -2.57
CA ASP A 61 -12.22 3.70 -3.40
C ASP A 61 -12.03 5.24 -3.40
N ARG A 62 -11.62 5.81 -2.26
CA ARG A 62 -11.27 7.23 -2.16
C ARG A 62 -10.00 7.57 -2.95
N MET A 63 -8.96 6.75 -2.85
CA MET A 63 -7.69 6.97 -3.55
C MET A 63 -7.83 6.81 -5.07
N LEU A 64 -8.71 5.92 -5.54
CA LEU A 64 -9.04 5.77 -6.96
C LEU A 64 -9.62 7.04 -7.58
N MET A 65 -10.29 7.89 -6.80
CA MET A 65 -10.81 9.18 -7.30
C MET A 65 -9.71 10.23 -7.51
N ALA A 66 -8.52 10.03 -6.93
CA ALA A 66 -7.44 11.02 -6.90
C ALA A 66 -6.11 10.56 -7.52
N GLY A 67 -5.98 9.28 -7.89
CA GLY A 67 -4.71 8.68 -8.35
C GLY A 67 -4.83 7.78 -9.59
N ASP A 68 -3.69 7.34 -10.11
CA ASP A 68 -3.63 6.35 -11.20
C ASP A 68 -4.17 5.00 -10.70
N ALA A 69 -5.20 4.49 -11.39
CA ALA A 69 -5.87 3.26 -10.99
C ALA A 69 -4.93 2.05 -10.88
N ARG A 70 -3.87 1.99 -11.69
CA ARG A 70 -2.90 0.88 -11.65
C ARG A 70 -2.09 0.90 -10.36
N ASP A 71 -1.55 2.07 -10.01
CA ASP A 71 -0.72 2.24 -8.83
C ASP A 71 -1.57 2.09 -7.55
N VAL A 72 -2.82 2.56 -7.56
CA VAL A 72 -3.76 2.40 -6.43
C VAL A 72 -4.16 0.95 -6.21
N MET A 73 -4.40 0.18 -7.28
CA MET A 73 -4.73 -1.24 -7.16
C MET A 73 -3.53 -2.05 -6.64
N ALA A 74 -2.33 -1.81 -7.18
CA ALA A 74 -1.10 -2.46 -6.71
C ALA A 74 -0.80 -2.12 -5.25
N ALA A 75 -1.00 -0.85 -4.85
CA ALA A 75 -0.85 -0.41 -3.47
C ALA A 75 -1.84 -1.11 -2.53
N SER A 76 -3.11 -1.21 -2.94
CA SER A 76 -4.13 -1.94 -2.19
C SER A 76 -3.73 -3.39 -1.97
N ASP A 77 -3.29 -4.10 -3.01
CA ASP A 77 -2.89 -5.50 -2.91
C ASP A 77 -1.68 -5.68 -1.98
N SER A 78 -0.67 -4.81 -2.11
CA SER A 78 0.48 -4.78 -1.18
C SER A 78 0.03 -4.59 0.28
N LEU A 79 -0.92 -3.69 0.55
CA LEU A 79 -1.42 -3.47 1.91
C LEU A 79 -2.21 -4.64 2.47
N HIS A 80 -2.99 -5.35 1.66
CA HIS A 80 -3.66 -6.58 2.11
C HIS A 80 -2.63 -7.62 2.56
N HIS A 81 -1.54 -7.77 1.79
CA HIS A 81 -0.44 -8.64 2.17
C HIS A 81 0.31 -8.17 3.43
N LEU A 82 0.62 -6.87 3.52
CA LEU A 82 1.40 -6.29 4.62
C LEU A 82 0.64 -6.30 5.95
N LEU A 83 -0.66 -6.04 5.92
CA LEU A 83 -1.51 -5.97 7.11
C LEU A 83 -2.15 -7.32 7.47
N GLY A 84 -1.92 -8.37 6.66
CA GLY A 84 -2.52 -9.68 6.85
C GLY A 84 -4.05 -9.68 6.74
N VAL A 85 -4.62 -8.72 6.00
CA VAL A 85 -6.06 -8.58 5.81
C VAL A 85 -6.47 -9.44 4.62
N SER A 86 -7.33 -10.44 4.87
CA SER A 86 -7.84 -11.26 3.78
C SER A 86 -8.80 -10.44 2.92
N PRO A 87 -8.68 -10.47 1.57
CA PRO A 87 -9.69 -9.89 0.69
C PRO A 87 -11.10 -10.45 0.94
N LEU A 88 -11.18 -11.65 1.56
CA LEU A 88 -12.42 -12.37 1.87
C LEU A 88 -13.09 -11.93 3.17
N ASP A 89 -12.40 -11.20 4.05
CA ASP A 89 -12.97 -10.64 5.30
C ASP A 89 -13.85 -9.40 5.04
N SER A 90 -14.09 -9.07 3.77
CA SER A 90 -14.94 -7.97 3.31
C SER A 90 -16.37 -8.43 2.97
N ARG A 91 -16.79 -9.63 3.40
CA ARG A 91 -18.13 -10.19 3.17
C ARG A 91 -19.08 -9.90 4.33
#